data_AF-A0A7N5KJN2-F1
#
_entry.id   AF-A0A7N5KJN2-F1
#
_cell.length_a   1.000
_cell.length_b   1.000
_cell.length_c   1.000
_cell.angle_alpha   90.00
_cell.angle_beta   90.00
_cell.angle_gamma   90.00
#
_symmetry.space_group_name_H-M   'P 1'
#
loop_
_entity.id
_entity.type
_entity.pdbx_description
1 polymer ?
#
loop_
_entity_poly.entity_id
_entity_poly.type
_entity_poly.pdbx_seq_one_letter_code
_entity_poly.pdbx_strand_id
1 'polypeptide(L)'
;MPSLGDVVRDWHRGVQAVARGDWGCALRLFSGDPEPPARMCFNVGCVHLLAGDPEAALRAFDQAVTKDTCMAVGFFQRGVANFQLER
;
A
#
# COMPACT_ATOMS: atom_id res chain seq x y z
N MET A 1 -10.02 15.00 -10.48
CA MET A 1 -10.21 13.67 -9.86
C MET A 1 -10.04 12.63 -10.95
N PRO A 2 -9.23 11.57 -10.73
CA PRO A 2 -9.06 10.50 -11.70
C PRO A 2 -10.40 9.78 -11.95
N SER A 3 -10.62 9.27 -13.16
CA SER A 3 -11.78 8.40 -13.41
C SER A 3 -11.56 7.03 -12.77
N LEU A 4 -12.64 6.27 -12.53
CA LEU A 4 -12.51 4.87 -12.07
C LEU A 4 -11.63 4.04 -13.01
N GLY A 5 -11.71 4.29 -14.32
CA GLY A 5 -10.87 3.63 -15.31
C GLY A 5 -9.39 3.96 -15.17
N ASP A 6 -9.06 5.20 -14.81
CA ASP A 6 -7.67 5.61 -14.56
C ASP A 6 -7.14 4.94 -13.28
N VAL A 7 -7.94 4.89 -12.22
CA VAL A 7 -7.57 4.22 -10.96
C VAL A 7 -7.29 2.73 -11.18
N VAL A 8 -8.14 2.04 -11.94
CA VAL A 8 -7.94 0.60 -12.26
C VAL A 8 -6.70 0.41 -13.13
N ARG A 9 -6.47 1.31 -14.10
CA ARG A 9 -5.28 1.25 -14.97
C ARG A 9 -3.99 1.44 -14.17
N ASP A 10 -3.94 2.43 -13.30
CA ASP A 10 -2.75 2.72 -12.49
C ASP A 10 -2.52 1.63 -11.45
N TRP A 11 -3.59 1.07 -10.87
CA TRP A 11 -3.48 -0.12 -10.04
C TRP A 11 -2.83 -1.29 -10.78
N HIS A 12 -3.32 -1.61 -11.98
CA HIS A 12 -2.78 -2.70 -12.79
C HIS A 12 -1.29 -2.49 -13.10
N ARG A 13 -0.91 -1.28 -13.53
CA ARG A 13 0.49 -0.92 -13.80
C ARG A 13 1.35 -0.99 -12.53
N GLY A 14 0.80 -0.61 -11.39
CA GLY A 14 1.46 -0.67 -10.09
C GLY A 14 1.78 -2.12 -9.72
N VAL A 15 0.81 -3.03 -9.85
CA VAL A 15 1.03 -4.46 -9.60
C VAL A 15 2.09 -5.04 -10.55
N GLN A 16 2.10 -4.64 -11.82
CA GLN A 16 3.17 -5.03 -12.74
C GLN A 16 4.55 -4.50 -12.34
N ALA A 17 4.63 -3.28 -11.77
CA ALA A 17 5.87 -2.73 -11.26
C ALA A 17 6.37 -3.52 -10.04
N VAL A 18 5.47 -3.91 -9.12
CA VAL A 18 5.79 -4.81 -8.00
C VAL A 18 6.37 -6.12 -8.51
N ALA A 19 5.75 -6.74 -9.52
CA ALA A 19 6.23 -8.00 -10.10
C ALA A 19 7.65 -7.90 -10.70
N ARG A 20 8.09 -6.70 -11.08
CA ARG A 20 9.44 -6.43 -11.60
C ARG A 20 10.45 -6.01 -10.53
N GLY A 21 10.04 -5.84 -9.28
CA GLY A 21 10.90 -5.27 -8.24
C GLY A 21 11.06 -3.74 -8.30
N ASP A 22 10.27 -3.05 -9.14
CA ASP A 22 10.35 -1.60 -9.28
C ASP A 22 9.47 -0.90 -8.24
N TRP A 23 9.95 -0.88 -7.01
CA TRP A 23 9.24 -0.33 -5.84
C TRP A 23 8.92 1.15 -6.02
N GLY A 24 9.87 1.92 -6.58
CA GLY A 24 9.68 3.36 -6.82
C GLY A 24 8.54 3.63 -7.80
N CYS A 25 8.46 2.87 -8.90
CA CYS A 25 7.34 3.00 -9.83
C CYS A 25 6.02 2.53 -9.22
N ALA A 26 6.02 1.43 -8.46
CA ALA A 26 4.82 0.93 -7.79
C ALA A 26 4.24 1.95 -6.80
N LEU A 27 5.09 2.55 -5.96
CA LEU A 27 4.67 3.59 -5.01
C LEU A 27 4.09 4.81 -5.72
N ARG A 28 4.74 5.31 -6.78
CA ARG A 28 4.18 6.44 -7.55
C ARG A 28 2.80 6.14 -8.13
N LEU A 29 2.57 4.91 -8.61
CA LEU A 29 1.29 4.52 -9.21
C LEU A 29 0.19 4.31 -8.16
N PHE A 30 0.52 3.76 -6.99
CA PHE A 30 -0.46 3.57 -5.91
C PHE A 30 -0.76 4.85 -5.12
N SER A 31 0.13 5.84 -5.14
CA SER A 31 -0.02 7.12 -4.45
C SER A 31 -0.47 8.28 -5.36
N GLY A 32 -0.99 7.98 -6.56
CA GLY A 32 -1.40 9.00 -7.54
C GLY A 32 -2.65 9.79 -7.14
N ASP A 33 -3.48 9.25 -6.23
CA ASP A 33 -4.65 9.93 -5.68
C ASP A 33 -4.30 10.57 -4.33
N PRO A 34 -4.58 11.88 -4.11
CA PRO A 34 -4.44 12.52 -2.80
C PRO A 34 -5.28 11.87 -1.68
N GLU A 35 -6.39 11.23 -2.03
CA GLU A 35 -7.25 10.53 -1.08
C GLU A 35 -7.46 9.05 -1.49
N PRO A 36 -6.41 8.22 -1.39
CA PRO A 36 -6.46 6.85 -1.88
C PRO A 36 -7.46 6.00 -1.06
N PRO A 37 -8.18 5.05 -1.69
CA PRO A 37 -9.02 4.10 -0.97
C PRO A 37 -8.15 3.15 -0.13
N ALA A 38 -8.75 2.52 0.90
CA ALA A 38 -8.05 1.65 1.85
C ALA A 38 -7.14 0.59 1.17
N ARG A 39 -7.60 0.02 0.04
CA ARG A 39 -6.83 -0.98 -0.73
C ARG A 39 -5.55 -0.42 -1.36
N MET A 40 -5.53 0.86 -1.75
CA MET A 40 -4.29 1.48 -2.26
C MET A 40 -3.31 1.76 -1.13
N CYS A 41 -3.78 2.26 0.02
CA CYS A 41 -2.96 2.37 1.23
C CYS A 41 -2.34 1.01 1.61
N PHE A 42 -3.14 -0.06 1.56
CA PHE A 42 -2.66 -1.42 1.81
C PHE A 42 -1.57 -1.86 0.82
N ASN A 43 -1.74 -1.60 -0.48
CA ASN A 43 -0.72 -1.92 -1.49
C ASN A 43 0.56 -1.11 -1.27
N VAL A 44 0.46 0.18 -0.93
CA VAL A 44 1.62 1.01 -0.55
C VAL A 44 2.37 0.39 0.63
N GLY A 45 1.66 -0.06 1.66
CA GLY A 45 2.27 -0.72 2.81
C GLY A 45 3.00 -2.02 2.43
N CYS A 46 2.39 -2.83 1.57
CA CYS A 46 3.02 -4.06 1.07
C CYS A 46 4.30 -3.76 0.27
N VAL A 47 4.29 -2.72 -0.58
CA VAL A 47 5.47 -2.32 -1.35
C VAL A 47 6.60 -1.85 -0.43
N HIS A 48 6.28 -1.08 0.63
CA HIS A 48 7.29 -0.68 1.61
C HIS A 48 7.89 -1.87 2.37
N LEU A 49 7.09 -2.88 2.77
CA LEU A 49 7.64 -4.11 3.36
C LEU A 49 8.57 -4.83 2.38
N LEU A 50 8.18 -4.97 1.10
CA LEU A 50 9.02 -5.58 0.07
C LEU A 50 10.31 -4.79 -0.20
N ALA A 51 10.26 -3.47 -0.04
CA ALA A 51 11.40 -2.58 -0.15
C ALA A 51 12.28 -2.52 1.12
N GLY A 52 11.90 -3.21 2.20
CA GLY A 52 12.64 -3.21 3.47
C GLY A 52 12.44 -1.95 4.32
N ASP A 53 11.33 -1.25 4.16
CA ASP A 53 10.95 -0.05 4.95
C ASP A 53 9.70 -0.31 5.81
N PRO A 54 9.84 -1.05 6.93
CA PRO A 54 8.72 -1.38 7.81
C PRO A 54 8.09 -0.15 8.49
N GLU A 55 8.84 0.93 8.72
CA GLU A 55 8.30 2.19 9.25
C GLU A 55 7.27 2.82 8.30
N ALA A 56 7.62 2.94 7.01
CA ALA A 56 6.69 3.48 6.03
C ALA A 56 5.52 2.53 5.77
N ALA A 57 5.77 1.22 5.82
CA ALA A 57 4.71 0.23 5.72
C ALA A 57 3.68 0.38 6.85
N LEU A 58 4.13 0.52 8.10
CA LEU A 58 3.26 0.71 9.25
C LEU A 58 2.34 1.92 9.08
N ARG A 59 2.88 3.08 8.66
CA ARG A 59 2.08 4.28 8.39
C ARG A 59 1.01 4.06 7.32
N ALA A 60 1.35 3.31 6.26
CA ALA A 60 0.41 3.01 5.19
C ALA A 60 -0.69 2.01 5.65
N PHE A 61 -0.34 1.01 6.46
CA PHE A 61 -1.32 0.09 7.03
C PHE A 61 -2.24 0.77 8.06
N ASP A 62 -1.72 1.71 8.88
CA ASP A 62 -2.54 2.54 9.76
C ASP A 62 -3.62 3.29 8.98
N GLN A 63 -3.25 3.90 7.84
CA GLN A 63 -4.23 4.55 6.96
C GLN A 63 -5.24 3.56 6.38
N ALA A 64 -4.78 2.37 5.95
CA ALA A 64 -5.65 1.35 5.37
C ALA A 64 -6.74 0.89 6.36
N VAL A 65 -6.34 0.53 7.60
CA VAL A 65 -7.28 0.04 8.62
C VAL A 65 -8.14 1.14 9.23
N THR A 66 -7.68 2.39 9.18
CA THR A 66 -8.49 3.56 9.55
C THR A 66 -9.60 3.80 8.53
N LYS A 67 -9.32 3.59 7.24
CA LYS A 67 -10.30 3.74 6.15
C LYS A 67 -11.25 2.54 6.01
N ASP A 68 -10.77 1.33 6.32
CA ASP A 68 -11.56 0.09 6.30
C ASP A 68 -11.28 -0.72 7.57
N THR A 69 -12.14 -0.53 8.57
CA THR A 69 -12.04 -1.20 9.88
C THR A 69 -12.37 -2.69 9.82
N CYS A 70 -12.89 -3.19 8.69
CA CYS A 70 -13.16 -4.61 8.47
C CYS A 70 -12.02 -5.31 7.70
N MET A 71 -10.96 -4.59 7.32
CA MET A 71 -9.82 -5.14 6.59
C MET A 71 -8.91 -5.98 7.49
N ALA A 72 -9.32 -7.23 7.79
CA ALA A 72 -8.55 -8.15 8.65
C ALA A 72 -7.09 -8.33 8.17
N VAL A 73 -6.88 -8.42 6.86
CA VAL A 73 -5.52 -8.52 6.27
C VAL A 73 -4.68 -7.27 6.50
N GLY A 74 -5.30 -6.10 6.60
CA GLY A 74 -4.63 -4.83 6.92
C GLY A 74 -4.09 -4.82 8.34
N PHE A 75 -4.90 -5.26 9.31
CA PHE A 75 -4.45 -5.44 10.69
C PHE A 75 -3.36 -6.50 10.82
N PHE A 76 -3.46 -7.60 10.08
CA PHE A 76 -2.41 -8.62 10.05
C PHE A 76 -1.08 -8.05 9.56
N GLN A 77 -1.07 -7.38 8.39
CA GLN A 77 0.16 -6.80 7.85
C GLN A 77 0.72 -5.65 8.70
N ARG A 78 -0.14 -4.88 9.37
CA ARG A 78 0.26 -3.93 10.41
C ARG A 78 1.03 -4.61 11.55
N GLY A 79 0.56 -5.78 11.99
CA GLY A 79 1.24 -6.62 12.97
C GLY A 79 2.60 -7.11 12.47
N VAL A 80 2.69 -7.57 11.22
CA VAL A 80 3.96 -7.95 10.57
C VAL A 80 4.95 -6.78 10.56
N ALA A 81 4.50 -5.57 10.24
CA ALA A 81 5.35 -4.38 10.29
C ALA A 81 5.87 -4.10 11.70
N ASN A 82 5.01 -4.12 12.73
CA ASN A 82 5.46 -3.94 14.13
C ASN A 82 6.44 -5.02 14.58
N PHE A 83 6.20 -6.28 14.17
CA PHE A 83 7.12 -7.38 14.47
C PHE A 83 8.51 -7.15 13.86
N GLN A 84 8.60 -6.66 12.60
CA GLN A 84 9.88 -6.30 11.99
C GLN A 84 10.57 -5.09 12.66
N LEU A 85 9.79 -4.23 13.33
CA LEU A 85 10.28 -3.09 14.10
C LEU A 85 10.60 -3.42 15.56
N GLU A 86 10.37 -4.66 15.99
CA GLU A 86 10.51 -5.10 17.39
C GLU A 86 9.62 -4.28 18.36
N ARG A 87 8.38 -3.99 17.96
CA ARG A 87 7.38 -3.24 18.75
C ARG A 87 6.14 -4.06 19.10
#